data_AF-A0A7G7XP25-F1
#
_entry.id   AF-A0A7G7XP25-F1
#
_cell.length_a   1.000
_cell.length_b   1.000
_cell.length_c   1.000
_cell.angle_alpha   90.00
_cell.angle_beta   90.00
_cell.angle_gamma   90.00
#
_symmetry.space_group_name_H-M   'P 1'
#
loop_
_entity.id
_entity.type
_entity.pdbx_description
1 polymer ?
#
loop_
_entity_poly.entity_id
_entity_poly.type
_entity_poly.pdbx_seq_one_letter_code
_entity_poly.pdbx_strand_id
1 'polypeptide(L)'
;MWLRSHRQLCLAFLLVCVLSVIFFLHIHQDSFPHGLGLSILCPDRRLVTPPVAIFCLPGTAMGPNASSSCPQHPASLSGTWTVYPNGRFGNQMGQYATLLALAQLNGRRAFILPAMHAALAPVFRITLPVLAPEVDSRTPWRELQLHDWMSEEYADLRDPFLKLSGFPCSWTFFHHLREQIRREFTLHDHLREEAQSVLGQLRLGRTGDRPRTFVGVHVRRGDYLQVMPQRWKGVVGDSAYLRQAMDWFRARHEAPVFVVTSNGMEWCKENIDTSQGDVTFAGDGQEATPWKDFALLTQCNHTIMTIGTFGFWAA
;
A
#
# COMPACT_ATOMS: atom_id res chain seq x y z
N MET A 1 29.86 3.97 -66.59
CA MET A 1 28.43 3.73 -66.29
C MET A 1 28.01 4.73 -65.22
N TRP A 2 26.93 5.46 -65.49
CA TRP A 2 26.56 6.77 -64.92
C TRP A 2 26.52 6.86 -63.38
N LEU A 3 27.20 7.88 -62.82
CA LEU A 3 26.94 8.36 -61.46
C LEU A 3 25.49 8.87 -61.40
N ARG A 4 24.64 8.21 -60.62
CA ARG A 4 23.27 8.70 -60.35
C ARG A 4 23.37 10.10 -59.77
N SER A 5 22.67 11.06 -60.38
CA SER A 5 22.72 12.45 -59.93
C SER A 5 22.21 12.54 -58.49
N HIS A 6 22.78 13.46 -57.71
CA HIS A 6 22.45 13.68 -56.30
C HIS A 6 20.93 13.80 -56.05
N ARG A 7 20.17 14.28 -57.05
CA ARG A 7 18.70 14.33 -57.00
C ARG A 7 18.04 12.95 -56.98
N GLN A 8 18.55 11.97 -57.72
CA GLN A 8 18.00 10.61 -57.71
C GLN A 8 18.27 9.88 -56.40
N LEU A 9 19.42 10.14 -55.77
CA LEU A 9 19.73 9.62 -54.43
C LEU A 9 18.83 10.25 -53.36
N CYS A 10 18.58 11.57 -53.42
CA CYS A 10 17.64 12.23 -52.52
C CYS A 10 16.20 11.73 -52.70
N LEU A 11 15.75 11.50 -53.94
CA LEU A 11 14.42 10.96 -54.22
C LEU A 11 14.28 9.51 -53.72
N ALA A 12 15.31 8.68 -53.90
CA ALA A 12 15.32 7.32 -53.37
C ALA A 12 15.29 7.32 -51.83
N PHE A 13 16.04 8.20 -51.18
CA PHE A 13 16.04 8.35 -49.72
C PHE A 13 14.68 8.81 -49.20
N LEU A 14 14.07 9.82 -49.83
CA LEU A 14 12.72 10.28 -49.49
C LEU A 14 11.68 9.17 -49.66
N LEU A 15 11.77 8.38 -50.72
CA LEU A 15 10.86 7.25 -50.95
C LEU A 15 11.02 6.19 -49.85
N VAL A 16 12.25 5.87 -49.44
CA VAL A 16 12.51 4.94 -48.34
C VAL A 16 11.96 5.48 -47.03
N CYS A 17 12.16 6.77 -46.71
CA CYS A 17 11.59 7.38 -45.51
C CYS A 17 10.05 7.32 -45.49
N VAL A 18 9.41 7.62 -46.62
CA VAL A 18 7.94 7.57 -46.73
C VAL A 18 7.44 6.14 -46.56
N LEU A 19 8.08 5.15 -47.20
CA LEU A 19 7.71 3.74 -47.08
C LEU A 19 7.93 3.22 -45.66
N SER A 20 9.00 3.63 -44.97
CA SER A 20 9.25 3.25 -43.56
C SER A 20 8.20 3.86 -42.62
N VAL A 21 7.76 5.10 -42.86
CA VAL A 21 6.69 5.74 -42.06
C VAL A 21 5.35 5.04 -42.30
N ILE A 22 5.01 4.71 -43.54
CA ILE A 22 3.79 3.96 -43.87
C ILE A 22 3.82 2.58 -43.22
N PHE A 23 4.94 1.86 -43.29
CA PHE A 23 5.11 0.55 -42.66
C PHE A 23 5.00 0.63 -41.13
N PHE A 24 5.59 1.65 -40.51
CA PHE A 24 5.47 1.90 -39.07
C PHE A 24 4.03 2.19 -38.66
N LEU A 25 3.29 2.99 -39.44
CA LEU A 25 1.87 3.28 -39.19
C LEU A 25 0.98 2.05 -39.40
N HIS A 26 1.33 1.16 -40.34
CA HIS A 26 0.60 -0.08 -40.59
C HIS A 26 0.83 -1.13 -39.49
N ILE A 27 2.05 -1.23 -38.96
CA ILE A 27 2.35 -2.11 -37.81
C ILE A 27 1.68 -1.61 -36.53
N HIS A 28 1.57 -0.29 -36.35
CA HIS A 28 0.98 0.31 -35.16
C HIS A 28 -0.49 0.73 -35.33
N GLN A 29 -1.18 0.24 -36.37
CA GLN A 29 -2.55 0.64 -36.68
C GLN A 29 -3.56 0.21 -35.58
N ASP A 30 -3.23 -0.83 -34.80
CA ASP A 30 -4.00 -1.26 -33.63
C ASP A 30 -3.50 -0.64 -32.30
N SER A 31 -2.44 0.19 -32.33
CA SER A 31 -1.83 0.84 -31.15
C SER A 31 -2.30 2.29 -30.94
N PHE A 32 -3.10 2.85 -31.85
CA PHE A 32 -3.60 4.23 -31.77
C PHE A 32 -5.12 4.29 -31.88
N PRO A 33 -5.88 4.19 -30.77
CA PRO A 33 -7.24 4.67 -30.77
C PRO A 33 -7.18 6.21 -30.66
N HIS A 34 -7.74 6.88 -31.68
CA HIS A 34 -7.95 8.33 -31.82
C HIS A 34 -6.95 9.09 -32.70
N GLY A 35 -7.51 9.65 -33.77
CA GLY A 35 -6.82 10.39 -34.81
C GLY A 35 -6.23 11.72 -34.36
N LEU A 36 -5.37 12.24 -35.24
CA LEU A 36 -4.74 13.54 -35.20
C LEU A 36 -5.77 14.67 -34.97
N GLY A 37 -5.81 15.18 -33.74
CA GLY A 37 -6.54 16.39 -33.36
C GLY A 37 -5.57 17.52 -33.07
N LEU A 38 -5.33 18.37 -34.08
CA LEU A 38 -4.77 19.71 -33.91
C LEU A 38 -5.72 20.56 -33.07
N SER A 39 -5.43 20.74 -31.77
CA SER A 39 -6.05 21.78 -30.95
C SER A 39 -5.12 22.19 -29.80
N ILE A 40 -4.28 23.17 -30.10
CA ILE A 40 -3.72 24.10 -29.11
C ILE A 40 -4.87 25.07 -28.74
N LEU A 41 -4.96 25.46 -27.46
CA LEU A 41 -5.85 26.47 -26.85
C LEU A 41 -7.14 25.96 -26.15
N CYS A 42 -7.02 25.44 -24.92
CA CYS A 42 -7.67 25.99 -23.70
C CYS A 42 -7.52 25.07 -22.47
N PRO A 43 -7.46 25.64 -21.25
CA PRO A 43 -7.23 24.93 -19.99
C PRO A 43 -8.54 24.38 -19.37
N ASP A 44 -8.39 23.63 -18.27
CA ASP A 44 -9.44 22.99 -17.46
C ASP A 44 -10.11 21.73 -18.04
N ARG A 45 -9.35 20.62 -18.05
CA ARG A 45 -9.95 19.32 -17.78
C ARG A 45 -9.93 19.08 -16.27
N ARG A 46 -11.10 19.24 -15.64
CA ARG A 46 -11.39 18.60 -14.36
C ARG A 46 -11.08 17.12 -14.52
N LEU A 47 -10.03 16.65 -13.85
CA LEU A 47 -9.81 15.24 -13.60
C LEU A 47 -11.05 14.73 -12.88
N VAL A 48 -11.89 13.97 -13.59
CA VAL A 48 -12.92 13.16 -12.96
C VAL A 48 -12.16 12.10 -12.16
N THR A 49 -11.99 12.34 -10.87
CA THR A 49 -11.58 11.29 -9.94
C THR A 49 -12.62 10.17 -10.02
N PRO A 50 -12.22 8.91 -10.18
CA PRO A 50 -13.17 7.81 -10.04
C PRO A 50 -13.83 7.94 -8.65
N PRO A 51 -15.15 7.70 -8.52
CA PRO A 51 -15.81 7.79 -7.24
C PRO A 51 -15.13 6.81 -6.28
N VAL A 52 -14.46 7.34 -5.26
CA VAL A 52 -13.93 6.55 -4.16
C VAL A 52 -15.15 6.18 -3.31
N ALA A 53 -15.69 4.99 -3.51
CA ALA A 53 -16.80 4.49 -2.71
C ALA A 53 -16.32 4.26 -1.27
N ILE A 54 -16.82 5.09 -0.34
CA ILE A 54 -16.66 4.88 1.10
C ILE A 54 -17.87 4.07 1.55
N PHE A 55 -17.64 2.83 1.95
CA PHE A 55 -18.71 1.99 2.48
C PHE A 55 -18.94 2.33 3.95
N CYS A 56 -20.19 2.55 4.32
CA CYS A 56 -20.64 2.69 5.71
C CYS A 56 -21.60 1.55 6.04
N LEU A 57 -21.45 0.96 7.22
CA LEU A 57 -22.47 0.06 7.76
C LEU A 57 -23.80 0.83 7.89
N PRO A 58 -24.95 0.23 7.54
CA PRO A 58 -26.25 0.84 7.81
C PRO A 58 -26.36 1.18 9.31
N GLY A 59 -26.43 2.47 9.64
CA GLY A 59 -26.63 2.95 11.03
C GLY A 59 -25.51 3.81 11.63
N THR A 60 -24.47 4.20 10.89
CA THR A 60 -23.49 5.20 11.39
C THR A 60 -24.03 6.62 11.21
N ALA A 61 -24.64 7.18 12.26
CA ALA A 61 -25.06 8.58 12.27
C ALA A 61 -23.84 9.52 12.41
N MET A 62 -23.69 10.48 11.48
CA MET A 62 -22.85 11.67 11.69
C MET A 62 -23.70 12.76 12.35
N GLY A 63 -23.44 13.03 13.63
CA GLY A 63 -23.99 14.18 14.37
C GLY A 63 -24.01 13.96 15.89
N PRO A 64 -23.55 14.92 16.71
CA PRO A 64 -23.61 14.79 18.15
C PRO A 64 -25.02 15.14 18.64
N ASN A 65 -25.49 14.38 19.63
CA ASN A 65 -26.78 14.51 20.34
C ASN A 65 -27.99 13.84 19.68
N ALA A 66 -28.01 12.51 19.72
CA ALA A 66 -29.24 11.76 19.95
C ALA A 66 -28.91 10.50 20.75
N SER A 67 -29.48 10.37 21.94
CA SER A 67 -29.57 9.09 22.64
C SER A 67 -30.50 8.18 21.83
N SER A 68 -29.94 7.38 20.93
CA SER A 68 -30.68 6.35 20.21
C SER A 68 -30.12 4.99 20.59
N SER A 69 -30.98 4.15 21.15
CA SER A 69 -30.79 2.71 21.35
C SER A 69 -30.01 2.06 20.21
N CYS A 70 -29.04 1.20 20.55
CA CYS A 70 -28.32 0.37 19.59
C CYS A 70 -29.28 -0.20 18.54
N PRO A 71 -29.01 -0.04 17.24
CA PRO A 71 -29.68 -0.83 16.22
C PRO A 71 -29.43 -2.30 16.58
N GLN A 72 -30.50 -3.09 16.70
CA GLN A 72 -30.37 -4.53 16.82
C GLN A 72 -29.55 -5.02 15.62
N HIS A 73 -28.45 -5.73 15.88
CA HIS A 73 -27.69 -6.40 14.83
C HIS A 73 -28.68 -7.19 13.97
N PRO A 74 -28.72 -6.99 12.63
CA PRO A 74 -29.53 -7.83 11.76
C PRO A 74 -29.13 -9.28 12.05
N ALA A 75 -30.13 -10.16 12.19
CA ALA A 75 -29.93 -11.56 12.52
C ALA A 75 -28.75 -12.13 11.72
N SER A 76 -27.69 -12.55 12.41
CA SER A 76 -26.46 -13.08 11.81
C SER A 76 -26.82 -14.06 10.70
N LEU A 77 -26.53 -13.72 9.45
CA LEU A 77 -26.76 -14.63 8.35
C LEU A 77 -25.82 -15.82 8.57
N SER A 78 -26.38 -17.04 8.62
CA SER A 78 -25.58 -18.24 8.82
C SER A 78 -24.47 -18.33 7.76
N GLY A 79 -23.24 -18.55 8.20
CA GLY A 79 -22.09 -18.60 7.32
C GLY A 79 -20.79 -18.20 8.03
N THR A 80 -19.68 -18.65 7.48
CA THR A 80 -18.34 -18.42 7.98
C THR A 80 -17.43 -18.08 6.82
N TRP A 81 -16.64 -17.03 6.94
CA TRP A 81 -15.64 -16.61 5.97
C TRP A 81 -14.23 -16.67 6.57
N THR A 82 -13.25 -16.92 5.71
CA THR A 82 -11.82 -16.88 6.04
C THR A 82 -11.01 -16.32 4.87
N VAL A 83 -9.71 -16.14 5.05
CA VAL A 83 -8.80 -15.59 4.03
C VAL A 83 -7.48 -16.35 4.03
N TYR A 84 -6.91 -16.59 2.85
CA TYR A 84 -5.57 -17.14 2.72
C TYR A 84 -4.51 -16.13 3.21
N PRO A 85 -3.59 -16.51 4.12
CA PRO A 85 -2.51 -15.66 4.62
C PRO A 85 -1.34 -15.56 3.65
N ASN A 86 -1.60 -15.03 2.45
CA ASN A 86 -0.60 -14.95 1.40
C ASN A 86 0.30 -13.72 1.57
N GLY A 87 1.58 -13.88 1.22
CA GLY A 87 2.55 -12.78 1.20
C GLY A 87 3.09 -12.39 2.58
N ARG A 88 3.74 -11.22 2.62
CA ARG A 88 4.48 -10.74 3.80
C ARG A 88 3.58 -9.97 4.77
N PHE A 89 4.16 -9.51 5.88
CA PHE A 89 3.49 -8.88 7.01
C PHE A 89 2.38 -7.86 6.64
N GLY A 90 2.69 -6.84 5.83
CA GLY A 90 1.70 -5.85 5.41
C GLY A 90 0.55 -6.40 4.56
N ASN A 91 0.79 -7.47 3.78
CA ASN A 91 -0.28 -8.12 3.02
C ASN A 91 -1.24 -8.86 3.96
N GLN A 92 -0.70 -9.51 4.98
CA GLN A 92 -1.51 -10.22 5.97
C GLN A 92 -2.34 -9.25 6.82
N MET A 93 -1.82 -8.06 7.15
CA MET A 93 -2.62 -6.98 7.75
C MET A 93 -3.77 -6.54 6.83
N GLY A 94 -3.50 -6.38 5.53
CA GLY A 94 -4.51 -6.09 4.51
C GLY A 94 -5.62 -7.13 4.43
N GLN A 95 -5.22 -8.40 4.37
CA GLN A 95 -6.14 -9.55 4.36
C GLN A 95 -6.97 -9.64 5.64
N TYR A 96 -6.37 -9.44 6.81
CA TYR A 96 -7.06 -9.43 8.10
C TYR A 96 -8.13 -8.34 8.14
N ALA A 97 -7.75 -7.09 7.83
CA ALA A 97 -8.67 -5.95 7.87
C ALA A 97 -9.81 -6.11 6.85
N THR A 98 -9.49 -6.63 5.66
CA THR A 98 -10.49 -6.89 4.62
C THR A 98 -11.45 -8.00 5.02
N LEU A 99 -10.95 -9.12 5.58
CA LEU A 99 -11.81 -10.19 6.07
C LEU A 99 -12.76 -9.67 7.14
N LEU A 100 -12.25 -8.90 8.11
CA LEU A 100 -13.06 -8.32 9.17
C LEU A 100 -14.15 -7.39 8.61
N ALA A 101 -13.78 -6.48 7.70
CA ALA A 101 -14.71 -5.53 7.12
C ALA A 101 -15.78 -6.19 6.25
N LEU A 102 -15.38 -7.06 5.32
CA LEU A 102 -16.33 -7.72 4.44
C LEU A 102 -17.26 -8.66 5.23
N ALA A 103 -16.75 -9.40 6.21
CA ALA A 103 -17.60 -10.28 7.02
C ALA A 103 -18.64 -9.48 7.82
N GLN A 104 -18.25 -8.37 8.45
CA GLN A 104 -19.20 -7.51 9.15
C GLN A 104 -20.22 -6.88 8.21
N LEU A 105 -19.76 -6.35 7.07
CA LEU A 105 -20.63 -5.73 6.06
C LEU A 105 -21.69 -6.70 5.53
N ASN A 106 -21.34 -7.97 5.40
CA ASN A 106 -22.20 -9.02 4.87
C ASN A 106 -22.90 -9.87 5.97
N GLY A 107 -22.80 -9.47 7.24
CA GLY A 107 -23.43 -10.17 8.37
C GLY A 107 -22.93 -11.61 8.58
N ARG A 108 -21.64 -11.86 8.35
CA ARG A 108 -20.97 -13.17 8.43
C ARG A 108 -20.00 -13.25 9.59
N ARG A 109 -19.66 -14.47 10.00
CA ARG A 109 -18.58 -14.72 10.95
C ARG A 109 -17.24 -14.78 10.22
N ALA A 110 -16.22 -14.11 10.75
CA ALA A 110 -14.86 -14.18 10.23
C ALA A 110 -13.98 -15.03 11.16
N PHE A 111 -13.12 -15.87 10.56
CA PHE A 111 -12.07 -16.59 11.26
C PHE A 111 -10.77 -16.50 10.47
N ILE A 112 -9.65 -16.38 11.16
CA ILE A 112 -8.32 -16.38 10.54
C ILE A 112 -7.71 -17.78 10.58
N LEU A 113 -6.83 -18.09 9.61
CA LEU A 113 -6.10 -19.34 9.63
C LEU A 113 -4.94 -19.30 10.64
N PRO A 114 -4.48 -20.47 11.16
CA PRO A 114 -3.40 -20.53 12.15
C PRO A 114 -2.12 -19.80 11.73
N ALA A 115 -1.76 -19.85 10.44
CA ALA A 115 -0.57 -19.16 9.92
C ALA A 115 -0.69 -17.63 10.00
N MET A 116 -1.88 -17.05 9.77
CA MET A 116 -2.10 -15.61 9.95
C MET A 116 -1.97 -15.21 11.41
N HIS A 117 -2.56 -16.02 12.30
CA HIS A 117 -2.47 -15.80 13.74
C HIS A 117 -1.00 -15.84 14.20
N ALA A 118 -0.24 -16.84 13.75
CA ALA A 118 1.20 -16.93 14.06
C ALA A 118 2.01 -15.73 13.57
N ALA A 119 1.61 -15.09 12.46
CA ALA A 119 2.30 -13.92 11.93
C ALA A 119 1.92 -12.61 12.65
N LEU A 120 0.65 -12.44 13.04
CA LEU A 120 0.13 -11.15 13.52
C LEU A 120 -0.06 -11.10 15.04
N ALA A 121 -0.48 -12.18 15.69
CA ALA A 121 -0.77 -12.21 17.13
C ALA A 121 0.44 -11.93 18.03
N PRO A 122 1.68 -12.33 17.69
CA PRO A 122 2.86 -11.95 18.47
C PRO A 122 3.13 -10.44 18.48
N VAL A 123 2.56 -9.69 17.54
CA VAL A 123 2.81 -8.26 17.35
C VAL A 123 1.63 -7.43 17.86
N PHE A 124 0.42 -7.88 17.57
CA PHE A 124 -0.81 -7.13 17.75
C PHE A 124 -1.84 -7.84 18.64
N ARG A 125 -2.75 -7.05 19.21
CA ARG A 125 -3.91 -7.52 19.99
C ARG A 125 -5.12 -7.85 19.11
N ILE A 126 -4.89 -8.66 18.06
CA ILE A 126 -5.97 -9.09 17.15
C ILE A 126 -7.02 -9.95 17.86
N THR A 127 -8.27 -9.85 17.44
CA THR A 127 -9.41 -10.48 18.12
C THR A 127 -10.13 -11.54 17.29
N LEU A 128 -9.92 -11.60 15.96
CA LEU A 128 -10.58 -12.61 15.14
C LEU A 128 -10.20 -14.02 15.61
N PRO A 129 -11.18 -14.92 15.77
CA PRO A 129 -10.92 -16.28 16.23
C PRO A 129 -10.14 -17.08 15.18
N VAL A 130 -9.33 -18.02 15.65
CA VAL A 130 -8.59 -18.94 14.78
C VAL A 130 -9.49 -20.09 14.36
N LEU A 131 -9.52 -20.37 13.05
CA LEU A 131 -10.22 -21.52 12.49
C LEU A 131 -9.42 -22.80 12.76
N ALA A 132 -10.07 -23.81 13.33
CA ALA A 132 -9.47 -25.12 13.52
C ALA A 132 -9.15 -25.79 12.16
N PRO A 133 -7.96 -26.39 11.97
CA PRO A 133 -7.58 -27.03 10.70
C PRO A 133 -8.57 -28.11 10.21
N GLU A 134 -9.19 -28.84 11.14
CA GLU A 134 -10.18 -29.88 10.84
C GLU A 134 -11.49 -29.27 10.31
N VAL A 135 -11.82 -28.05 10.74
CA VAL A 135 -12.97 -27.31 10.22
C VAL A 135 -12.63 -26.73 8.85
N ASP A 136 -11.42 -26.17 8.68
CA ASP A 136 -10.98 -25.64 7.39
C ASP A 136 -11.01 -26.71 6.28
N SER A 137 -10.51 -27.91 6.58
CA SER A 137 -10.45 -29.03 5.61
C SER A 137 -11.82 -29.64 5.25
N ARG A 138 -12.82 -29.51 6.12
CA ARG A 138 -14.17 -30.08 5.92
C ARG A 138 -15.19 -29.07 5.40
N THR A 139 -14.89 -27.78 5.49
CA THR A 139 -15.81 -26.73 5.05
C THR A 139 -15.80 -26.65 3.51
N PRO A 140 -16.96 -26.67 2.84
CA PRO A 140 -17.06 -26.57 1.39
C PRO A 140 -16.84 -25.11 0.94
N TRP A 141 -15.60 -24.65 1.02
CA TRP A 141 -15.23 -23.28 0.68
C TRP A 141 -15.48 -22.99 -0.80
N ARG A 142 -16.18 -21.89 -1.08
CA ARG A 142 -16.09 -21.22 -2.37
C ARG A 142 -14.93 -20.22 -2.31
N GLU A 143 -14.00 -20.36 -3.24
CA GLU A 143 -12.88 -19.43 -3.35
C GLU A 143 -13.32 -18.14 -4.06
N LEU A 144 -12.89 -17.01 -3.51
CA LEU A 144 -13.10 -15.70 -4.12
C LEU A 144 -11.78 -14.93 -4.10
N GLN A 145 -11.22 -14.70 -5.27
CA GLN A 145 -10.04 -13.84 -5.41
C GLN A 145 -10.48 -12.38 -5.43
N LEU A 146 -10.00 -11.61 -4.45
CA LEU A 146 -10.27 -10.18 -4.35
C LEU A 146 -9.27 -9.39 -5.20
N HIS A 147 -9.76 -8.33 -5.83
CA HIS A 147 -8.92 -7.32 -6.45
C HIS A 147 -8.23 -6.45 -5.39
N ASP A 148 -7.02 -5.97 -5.68
CA ASP A 148 -6.27 -5.06 -4.81
C ASP A 148 -6.91 -3.66 -4.73
N TRP A 149 -7.53 -3.20 -5.82
CA TRP A 149 -8.36 -1.98 -5.84
C TRP A 149 -9.70 -2.12 -5.09
N MET A 150 -10.14 -3.37 -4.87
CA MET A 150 -11.45 -3.76 -4.30
C MET A 150 -12.66 -3.29 -5.13
N SER A 151 -13.73 -4.10 -5.16
CA SER A 151 -14.92 -3.88 -6.01
C SER A 151 -16.18 -3.67 -5.17
N GLU A 152 -17.05 -2.74 -5.58
CA GLU A 152 -18.29 -2.43 -4.86
C GLU A 152 -19.22 -3.66 -4.72
N GLU A 153 -19.13 -4.60 -5.67
CA GLU A 153 -19.90 -5.85 -5.65
C GLU A 153 -19.60 -6.72 -4.40
N TYR A 154 -18.47 -6.51 -3.73
CA TYR A 154 -18.10 -7.24 -2.52
C TYR A 154 -18.94 -6.83 -1.30
N ALA A 155 -19.75 -5.77 -1.41
CA ALA A 155 -20.65 -5.33 -0.35
C ALA A 155 -21.91 -6.21 -0.20
N ASP A 156 -22.29 -7.00 -1.22
CA ASP A 156 -23.43 -7.93 -1.18
C ASP A 156 -23.03 -9.33 -1.70
N LEU A 157 -22.21 -10.04 -0.91
CA LEU A 157 -21.83 -11.42 -1.18
C LEU A 157 -22.77 -12.39 -0.46
N ARG A 158 -23.43 -13.24 -1.25
CA ARG A 158 -24.46 -14.15 -0.77
C ARG A 158 -23.93 -15.50 -0.27
N ASP A 159 -22.72 -15.87 -0.68
CA ASP A 159 -22.13 -17.17 -0.35
C ASP A 159 -21.90 -17.32 1.16
N PRO A 160 -22.41 -18.40 1.80
CA PRO A 160 -22.26 -18.60 3.23
C PRO A 160 -20.85 -19.02 3.63
N PHE A 161 -20.07 -19.64 2.74
CA PHE A 161 -18.72 -20.15 3.01
C PHE A 161 -17.72 -19.64 1.97
N LEU A 162 -17.06 -18.51 2.28
CA LEU A 162 -16.04 -17.92 1.41
C LEU A 162 -14.64 -18.06 1.98
N LYS A 163 -13.71 -18.48 1.11
CA LYS A 163 -12.27 -18.43 1.36
C LYS A 163 -11.65 -17.41 0.42
N LEU A 164 -11.39 -16.23 0.98
CA LEU A 164 -10.91 -15.07 0.25
C LEU A 164 -9.43 -15.23 -0.10
N SER A 165 -9.01 -14.72 -1.26
CA SER A 165 -7.61 -14.70 -1.69
C SER A 165 -7.23 -13.36 -2.33
N GLY A 166 -5.97 -13.20 -2.72
CA GLY A 166 -5.42 -11.95 -3.25
C GLY A 166 -4.68 -11.11 -2.20
N PHE A 167 -4.40 -9.87 -2.56
CA PHE A 167 -3.68 -8.89 -1.72
C PHE A 167 -4.51 -7.61 -1.54
N PRO A 168 -5.74 -7.70 -1.01
CA PRO A 168 -6.59 -6.53 -0.84
C PRO A 168 -5.95 -5.56 0.15
N CYS A 169 -5.79 -4.29 -0.26
CA CYS A 169 -5.17 -3.26 0.57
C CYS A 169 -5.76 -1.87 0.27
N SER A 170 -7.09 -1.80 0.15
CA SER A 170 -7.80 -0.55 -0.10
C SER A 170 -8.44 -0.02 1.18
N TRP A 171 -8.00 1.15 1.64
CA TRP A 171 -8.51 1.77 2.87
C TRP A 171 -10.01 2.06 2.81
N THR A 172 -10.57 2.23 1.62
CA THR A 172 -11.96 2.64 1.40
C THR A 172 -12.96 1.61 1.93
N PHE A 173 -12.59 0.32 1.91
CA PHE A 173 -13.45 -0.78 2.34
C PHE A 173 -13.50 -0.97 3.84
N PHE A 174 -12.45 -0.61 4.57
CA PHE A 174 -12.41 -0.76 6.03
C PHE A 174 -12.37 0.58 6.77
N HIS A 175 -12.51 1.70 6.06
CA HIS A 175 -12.48 3.03 6.68
C HIS A 175 -13.58 3.23 7.72
N HIS A 176 -14.79 2.71 7.47
CA HIS A 176 -15.89 2.78 8.45
C HIS A 176 -15.59 1.98 9.73
N LEU A 177 -14.64 1.03 9.68
CA LEU A 177 -14.16 0.29 10.83
C LEU A 177 -12.83 0.83 11.37
N ARG A 178 -12.37 2.01 10.94
CA ARG A 178 -11.03 2.52 11.27
C ARG A 178 -10.69 2.41 12.75
N GLU A 179 -11.61 2.80 13.64
CA GLU A 179 -11.36 2.72 15.08
C GLU A 179 -11.28 1.28 15.60
N GLN A 180 -12.02 0.35 15.00
CA GLN A 180 -11.85 -1.07 15.29
C GLN A 180 -10.52 -1.59 14.75
N ILE A 181 -10.18 -1.31 13.49
CA ILE A 181 -8.91 -1.72 12.87
C ILE A 181 -7.70 -1.22 13.68
N ARG A 182 -7.76 0.02 14.20
CA ARG A 182 -6.72 0.56 15.09
C ARG A 182 -6.60 -0.22 16.40
N ARG A 183 -7.72 -0.68 16.98
CA ARG A 183 -7.70 -1.56 18.16
C ARG A 183 -7.11 -2.93 17.84
N GLU A 184 -7.50 -3.54 16.73
CA GLU A 184 -6.98 -4.83 16.27
C GLU A 184 -5.45 -4.80 16.09
N PHE A 185 -4.92 -3.71 15.53
CA PHE A 185 -3.48 -3.52 15.29
C PHE A 185 -2.78 -2.69 16.38
N THR A 186 -3.26 -2.77 17.62
CA THR A 186 -2.53 -2.21 18.76
C THR A 186 -1.35 -3.10 19.11
N LEU A 187 -0.14 -2.53 19.15
CA LEU A 187 1.09 -3.23 19.54
C LEU A 187 0.99 -3.76 20.98
N HIS A 188 1.65 -4.88 21.24
CA HIS A 188 1.94 -5.30 22.62
C HIS A 188 2.89 -4.30 23.29
N ASP A 189 2.72 -4.11 24.61
CA ASP A 189 3.41 -3.04 25.35
C ASP A 189 4.93 -3.16 25.27
N HIS A 190 5.49 -4.39 25.36
CA HIS A 190 6.92 -4.61 25.26
C HIS A 190 7.53 -4.17 23.92
N LEU A 191 6.82 -4.36 22.80
CA LEU A 191 7.28 -3.91 21.47
C LEU A 191 7.24 -2.40 21.35
N ARG A 192 6.17 -1.78 21.90
CA ARG A 192 6.05 -0.32 21.95
C ARG A 192 7.17 0.28 22.80
N GLU A 193 7.43 -0.27 23.97
CA GLU A 193 8.46 0.20 24.90
C GLU A 193 9.87 0.02 24.32
N GLU A 194 10.15 -1.10 23.64
CA GLU A 194 11.41 -1.31 22.93
C GLU A 194 11.62 -0.24 21.85
N ALA A 195 10.61 0.00 21.01
CA ALA A 195 10.68 1.04 19.98
C ALA A 195 10.86 2.45 20.56
N GLN A 196 10.12 2.79 21.62
CA GLN A 196 10.26 4.08 22.31
C GLN A 196 11.62 4.25 22.99
N SER A 197 12.20 3.17 23.51
CA SER A 197 13.56 3.17 24.07
C SER A 197 14.60 3.50 22.99
N VAL A 198 14.48 2.89 21.80
CA VAL A 198 15.35 3.20 20.66
C VAL A 198 15.21 4.67 20.26
N LEU A 199 13.99 5.17 20.07
CA LEU A 199 13.75 6.57 19.71
C LEU A 199 14.26 7.54 20.78
N GLY A 200 14.08 7.22 22.06
CA GLY A 200 14.52 8.04 23.19
C GLY A 200 16.04 8.18 23.31
N GLN A 201 16.81 7.28 22.71
CA GLN A 201 18.28 7.33 22.66
C GLN A 201 18.80 8.21 21.51
N LEU A 202 17.99 8.48 20.49
CA LEU A 202 18.42 9.25 19.32
C LEU A 202 18.72 10.71 19.69
N ARG A 203 19.76 11.26 19.07
CA ARG A 203 20.21 12.64 19.20
C ARG A 203 20.53 13.21 17.83
N LEU A 204 20.40 14.51 17.67
CA LEU A 204 20.85 15.20 16.46
C LEU A 204 22.38 15.14 16.37
N GLY A 205 22.93 14.64 15.26
CA GLY A 205 24.36 14.40 15.10
C GLY A 205 25.22 15.67 15.18
N ARG A 206 24.67 16.85 14.82
CA ARG A 206 25.41 18.11 14.82
C ARG A 206 25.47 18.80 16.19
N THR A 207 24.41 18.71 16.99
CA THR A 207 24.30 19.47 18.24
C THR A 207 24.26 18.58 19.48
N GLY A 208 23.96 17.29 19.33
CA GLY A 208 23.71 16.38 20.45
C GLY A 208 22.34 16.58 21.12
N ASP A 209 21.50 17.47 20.59
CA ASP A 209 20.19 17.77 21.17
C ASP A 209 19.19 16.63 20.98
N ARG A 210 18.15 16.64 21.83
CA ARG A 210 17.01 15.73 21.67
C ARG A 210 16.17 16.14 20.47
N PRO A 211 15.80 15.20 19.59
CA PRO A 211 14.87 15.47 18.50
C PRO A 211 13.50 15.91 19.05
N ARG A 212 12.81 16.82 18.35
CA ARG A 212 11.43 17.21 18.69
C ARG A 212 10.39 16.46 17.85
N THR A 213 10.79 15.98 16.68
CA THR A 213 9.91 15.28 15.73
C THR A 213 10.63 14.05 15.18
N PHE A 214 10.01 12.89 15.27
CA PHE A 214 10.46 11.67 14.60
C PHE A 214 9.66 11.48 13.31
N VAL A 215 10.35 11.31 12.19
CA VAL A 215 9.75 11.01 10.89
C VAL A 215 10.22 9.63 10.47
N GLY A 216 9.32 8.64 10.49
CA GLY A 216 9.60 7.30 10.00
C GLY A 216 9.75 7.33 8.48
N VAL A 217 10.83 6.77 7.95
CA VAL A 217 11.08 6.71 6.50
C VAL A 217 11.15 5.25 6.10
N HIS A 218 10.09 4.75 5.47
CA HIS A 218 10.05 3.39 4.96
C HIS A 218 10.33 3.36 3.44
N VAL A 219 11.45 2.75 3.07
CA VAL A 219 11.89 2.60 1.67
C VAL A 219 11.72 1.15 1.24
N ARG A 220 10.80 0.89 0.30
CA ARG A 220 10.54 -0.41 -0.29
C ARG A 220 11.43 -0.64 -1.51
N ARG A 221 12.26 -1.68 -1.43
CA ARG A 221 13.18 -2.17 -2.47
C ARG A 221 12.94 -3.68 -2.64
N GLY A 222 13.99 -4.50 -2.55
CA GLY A 222 13.92 -5.95 -2.69
C GLY A 222 13.25 -6.37 -4.00
N ASP A 223 12.29 -7.29 -3.91
CA ASP A 223 11.49 -7.80 -5.02
C ASP A 223 10.77 -6.71 -5.83
N TYR A 224 10.48 -5.53 -5.24
CA TYR A 224 9.81 -4.45 -5.97
C TYR A 224 10.68 -3.89 -7.11
N LEU A 225 12.01 -4.02 -7.04
CA LEU A 225 12.89 -3.60 -8.14
C LEU A 225 12.61 -4.37 -9.44
N GLN A 226 12.10 -5.61 -9.34
CA GLN A 226 11.70 -6.43 -10.48
C GLN A 226 10.20 -6.32 -10.73
N VAL A 227 9.39 -6.44 -9.66
CA VAL A 227 7.93 -6.53 -9.74
C VAL A 227 7.30 -5.23 -10.25
N MET A 228 7.77 -4.06 -9.82
CA MET A 228 7.18 -2.78 -10.25
C MET A 228 7.25 -2.56 -11.77
N PRO A 229 8.42 -2.63 -12.44
CA PRO A 229 8.50 -2.39 -13.87
C PRO A 229 7.89 -3.55 -14.70
N GLN A 230 8.08 -4.80 -14.28
CA GLN A 230 7.70 -5.95 -15.10
C GLN A 230 6.20 -6.23 -15.03
N ARG A 231 5.64 -6.25 -13.81
CA ARG A 231 4.24 -6.63 -13.55
C ARG A 231 3.31 -5.41 -13.52
N TRP A 232 3.68 -4.38 -12.76
CA TRP A 232 2.80 -3.24 -12.49
C TRP A 232 3.02 -2.05 -13.42
N LYS A 233 4.03 -2.11 -14.29
CA LYS A 233 4.44 -1.01 -15.18
C LYS A 233 4.66 0.31 -14.43
N GLY A 234 5.06 0.21 -13.16
CA GLY A 234 5.27 1.36 -12.28
C GLY A 234 6.74 1.55 -11.91
N VAL A 235 6.97 2.53 -11.02
CA VAL A 235 8.30 2.90 -10.54
C VAL A 235 8.41 2.72 -9.03
N VAL A 236 9.63 2.52 -8.57
CA VAL A 236 9.97 2.51 -7.15
C VAL A 236 10.40 3.92 -6.71
N GLY A 237 10.15 4.30 -5.45
CA GLY A 237 10.53 5.62 -4.95
C GLY A 237 12.05 5.85 -5.06
N ASP A 238 12.45 6.97 -5.65
CA ASP A 238 13.85 7.28 -5.93
C ASP A 238 14.44 8.27 -4.90
N SER A 239 15.72 8.59 -5.05
CA SER A 239 16.42 9.53 -4.18
C SER A 239 15.89 10.96 -4.30
N ALA A 240 15.36 11.35 -5.47
CA ALA A 240 14.75 12.64 -5.68
C ALA A 240 13.45 12.80 -4.89
N TYR A 241 12.61 11.77 -4.83
CA TYR A 241 11.43 11.72 -3.99
C TYR A 241 11.80 11.81 -2.50
N LEU A 242 12.72 10.95 -2.03
CA LEU A 242 13.10 10.91 -0.62
C LEU A 242 13.68 12.24 -0.15
N ARG A 243 14.57 12.85 -0.94
CA ARG A 243 15.11 14.18 -0.66
C ARG A 243 14.03 15.25 -0.55
N GLN A 244 13.13 15.33 -1.53
CA GLN A 244 12.03 16.31 -1.51
C GLN A 244 11.11 16.12 -0.30
N ALA A 245 10.78 14.87 0.05
CA ALA A 245 9.94 14.56 1.20
C ALA A 245 10.63 14.94 2.52
N MET A 246 11.92 14.59 2.69
CA MET A 246 12.69 14.94 3.88
C MET A 246 12.85 16.46 4.01
N ASP A 247 13.17 17.16 2.92
CA ASP A 247 13.29 18.62 2.90
C ASP A 247 11.97 19.32 3.24
N TRP A 248 10.84 18.74 2.84
CA TRP A 248 9.52 19.25 3.21
C TRP A 248 9.31 19.25 4.73
N PHE A 249 9.75 18.18 5.43
CA PHE A 249 9.68 18.07 6.89
C PHE A 249 10.71 18.98 7.58
N ARG A 250 11.94 19.04 7.06
CA ARG A 250 13.00 19.96 7.56
C ARG A 250 12.53 21.41 7.55
N ALA A 251 11.77 21.82 6.53
CA ALA A 251 11.24 23.17 6.41
C ALA A 251 10.07 23.49 7.38
N ARG A 252 9.47 22.50 8.04
CA ARG A 252 8.21 22.64 8.80
C ARG A 252 8.28 22.19 10.25
N HIS A 253 9.26 21.36 10.57
CA HIS A 253 9.45 20.82 11.90
C HIS A 253 10.80 21.25 12.43
N GLU A 254 10.82 21.69 13.67
CA GLU A 254 12.07 21.96 14.39
C GLU A 254 12.74 20.64 14.75
N ALA A 255 14.04 20.54 14.50
CA ALA A 255 14.86 19.39 14.91
C ALA A 255 14.23 18.01 14.55
N PRO A 256 13.84 17.76 13.28
CA PRO A 256 13.34 16.46 12.90
C PRO A 256 14.48 15.43 12.86
N VAL A 257 14.18 14.18 13.19
CA VAL A 257 15.05 13.04 12.90
C VAL A 257 14.30 12.04 12.02
N PHE A 258 14.96 11.62 10.95
CA PHE A 258 14.46 10.66 9.98
C PHE A 258 14.92 9.25 10.37
N VAL A 259 13.97 8.40 10.74
CA VAL A 259 14.21 7.02 11.18
C VAL A 259 13.97 6.08 9.99
N VAL A 260 15.04 5.71 9.31
CA VAL A 260 15.00 4.96 8.05
C VAL A 260 14.93 3.46 8.29
N THR A 261 13.95 2.80 7.67
CA THR A 261 13.78 1.34 7.60
C THR A 261 13.63 0.93 6.13
N SER A 262 14.18 -0.22 5.76
CA SER A 262 14.22 -0.65 4.36
C SER A 262 14.68 -2.10 4.23
N ASN A 263 14.07 -2.86 3.31
CA ASN A 263 14.61 -4.14 2.86
C ASN A 263 15.68 -4.00 1.76
N GLY A 264 16.14 -2.77 1.50
CA GLY A 264 17.30 -2.42 0.68
C GLY A 264 18.09 -1.31 1.37
N MET A 265 18.53 -1.57 2.60
CA MET A 265 19.19 -0.59 3.45
C MET A 265 20.48 -0.03 2.84
N GLU A 266 21.25 -0.84 2.11
CA GLU A 266 22.49 -0.38 1.47
C GLU A 266 22.23 0.72 0.44
N TRP A 267 21.22 0.52 -0.40
CA TRP A 267 20.78 1.55 -1.34
C TRP A 267 20.40 2.85 -0.61
N CYS A 268 19.77 2.76 0.57
CA CYS A 268 19.39 3.93 1.35
C CYS A 268 20.63 4.69 1.87
N LYS A 269 21.64 3.98 2.36
CA LYS A 269 22.91 4.59 2.81
C LYS A 269 23.64 5.30 1.68
N GLU A 270 23.59 4.75 0.47
CA GLU A 270 24.20 5.34 -0.73
C GLU A 270 23.44 6.56 -1.26
N ASN A 271 22.11 6.63 -1.05
CA ASN A 271 21.24 7.57 -1.76
C ASN A 271 20.55 8.63 -0.87
N ILE A 272 20.61 8.48 0.46
CA ILE A 272 20.04 9.45 1.41
C ILE A 272 21.15 10.35 1.94
N ASP A 273 21.00 11.66 1.77
CA ASP A 273 21.93 12.64 2.29
C ASP A 273 21.84 12.73 3.83
N THR A 274 22.95 12.38 4.49
CA THR A 274 23.11 12.40 5.94
C THR A 274 23.91 13.61 6.44
N SER A 275 24.32 14.53 5.55
CA SER A 275 25.19 15.66 5.88
C SER A 275 24.61 16.57 6.97
N GLN A 276 23.28 16.62 7.13
CA GLN A 276 22.57 17.39 8.15
C GLN A 276 22.63 16.77 9.55
N GLY A 277 23.06 15.51 9.67
CA GLY A 277 23.13 14.79 10.96
C GLY A 277 21.75 14.46 11.55
N ASP A 278 20.71 14.44 10.72
CA ASP A 278 19.31 14.23 11.12
C ASP A 278 18.75 12.88 10.63
N VAL A 279 19.59 11.98 10.12
CA VAL A 279 19.19 10.68 9.58
C VAL A 279 19.74 9.55 10.44
N THR A 280 18.88 8.62 10.81
CA THR A 280 19.25 7.36 11.49
C THR A 280 18.78 6.17 10.65
N PHE A 281 19.71 5.30 10.26
CA PHE A 281 19.38 4.01 9.66
C PHE A 281 19.09 3.00 10.77
N ALA A 282 17.83 2.91 11.18
CA ALA A 282 17.42 2.16 12.37
C ALA A 282 16.98 0.71 12.08
N GLY A 283 16.58 0.41 10.84
CA GLY A 283 16.18 -0.93 10.47
C GLY A 283 17.37 -1.87 10.22
N ASP A 284 17.23 -3.13 10.63
CA ASP A 284 18.18 -4.19 10.29
C ASP A 284 17.91 -4.79 8.89
N GLY A 285 16.80 -4.39 8.26
CA GLY A 285 16.35 -4.86 6.95
C GLY A 285 15.97 -6.34 6.94
N GLN A 286 15.87 -6.97 8.10
CA GLN A 286 15.59 -8.39 8.22
C GLN A 286 14.10 -8.66 8.08
N GLU A 287 13.71 -9.16 6.92
CA GLU A 287 12.32 -9.52 6.63
C GLU A 287 11.78 -10.67 7.51
N ALA A 288 12.65 -11.35 8.26
CA ALA A 288 12.29 -12.38 9.23
C ALA A 288 11.74 -11.80 10.55
N THR A 289 12.10 -10.56 10.89
CA THR A 289 11.61 -9.87 12.10
C THR A 289 10.96 -8.52 11.75
N PRO A 290 9.95 -8.50 10.85
CA PRO A 290 9.41 -7.27 10.29
C PRO A 290 8.73 -6.38 11.34
N TRP A 291 8.34 -6.94 12.48
CA TRP A 291 7.69 -6.21 13.56
C TRP A 291 8.61 -5.20 14.27
N LYS A 292 9.94 -5.38 14.22
CA LYS A 292 10.88 -4.42 14.82
C LYS A 292 10.86 -3.09 14.07
N ASP A 293 11.04 -3.16 12.74
CA ASP A 293 10.92 -2.01 11.86
C ASP A 293 9.51 -1.40 11.94
N PHE A 294 8.47 -2.24 11.98
CA PHE A 294 7.09 -1.78 12.06
C PHE A 294 6.80 -1.03 13.37
N ALA A 295 7.28 -1.54 14.50
CA ALA A 295 7.13 -0.89 15.79
C ALA A 295 7.83 0.48 15.81
N LEU A 296 9.06 0.58 15.27
CA LEU A 296 9.76 1.85 15.16
C LEU A 296 8.99 2.89 14.32
N LEU A 297 8.51 2.49 13.15
CA LEU A 297 7.76 3.39 12.25
C LEU A 297 6.48 3.90 12.91
N THR A 298 5.70 3.02 13.54
CA THR A 298 4.42 3.40 14.19
C THR A 298 4.59 4.23 15.46
N GLN A 299 5.80 4.30 16.03
CA GLN A 299 6.11 5.22 17.14
C GLN A 299 6.62 6.59 16.68
N CYS A 300 6.85 6.79 15.38
CA CYS A 300 7.20 8.09 14.83
C CYS A 300 5.98 9.03 14.77
N ASN A 301 6.22 10.34 14.75
CA ASN A 301 5.14 11.35 14.65
C ASN A 301 4.55 11.43 13.24
N HIS A 302 5.38 11.18 12.23
CA HIS A 302 5.02 11.27 10.81
C HIS A 302 5.69 10.14 10.02
N THR A 303 5.18 9.88 8.82
CA THR A 303 5.68 8.82 7.93
C THR A 303 5.94 9.36 6.54
N ILE A 304 7.14 9.10 6.02
CA ILE A 304 7.46 9.10 4.60
C ILE A 304 7.52 7.63 4.18
N MET A 305 6.67 7.23 3.24
CA MET A 305 6.69 5.87 2.71
C MET A 305 6.84 5.88 1.19
N THR A 306 7.48 4.85 0.65
CA THR A 306 7.35 4.48 -0.77
C THR A 306 6.24 3.44 -0.95
N ILE A 307 5.88 3.15 -2.20
CA ILE A 307 4.83 2.16 -2.53
C ILE A 307 5.09 0.78 -1.90
N GLY A 308 4.08 0.25 -1.20
CA GLY A 308 4.10 -1.07 -0.59
C GLY A 308 3.18 -1.17 0.63
N THR A 309 2.63 -2.36 0.88
CA THR A 309 1.65 -2.58 1.96
C THR A 309 2.22 -2.40 3.36
N PHE A 310 3.49 -2.71 3.58
CA PHE A 310 4.15 -2.53 4.88
C PHE A 310 4.19 -1.06 5.31
N GLY A 311 4.64 -0.17 4.41
CA GLY A 311 4.67 1.27 4.67
C GLY A 311 3.27 1.86 4.84
N PHE A 312 2.31 1.38 4.03
CA PHE A 312 0.90 1.78 4.13
C PHE A 312 0.32 1.50 5.51
N TRP A 313 0.57 0.32 6.08
CA TRP A 313 0.06 -0.06 7.40
C TRP A 313 0.80 0.59 8.56
N ALA A 314 2.07 0.98 8.36
CA ALA A 314 2.85 1.67 9.38
C ALA A 314 2.52 3.17 9.50
N ALA A 315 1.88 3.75 8.48
CA ALA A 315 1.46 5.16 8.41
C ALA A 315 0.10 5.41 9.07
#